data_AF-A0A949SN77-F1
#
_entry.id   AF-A0A949SN77-F1
#
_cell.length_a   1.000
_cell.length_b   1.000
_cell.length_c   1.000
_cell.angle_alpha   90.00
_cell.angle_beta   90.00
_cell.angle_gamma   90.00
#
_symmetry.space_group_name_H-M   'P 1'
#
loop_
_entity.id
_entity.type
_entity.pdbx_description
1 polymer ?
#
loop_
_entity_poly.entity_id
_entity_poly.type
_entity_poly.pdbx_seq_one_letter_code
_entity_poly.pdbx_strand_id
1 'polypeptide(L)'
;MKKVWPFKEAANIATFVSKHLFSGDAVCYAYHDWEDGSWQFLPNRGTQQSDVMLVCLEDVYKLDTSIGEPADLPPGWMAKRDGPFSPWSRSKDHPYPVFADDGYYLDDATQYERLYPDICQIPKELDRKTLRAGDLVKLIFRFANEWSPRKDNECERMWVQVLAADEYNLNYQGKLLSTPHLHSAIGEGHELWFHPLHVFALERAGDSD
;
A
#
# COMPACT_ATOMS: atom_id res chain seq x y z
N MET A 1 -20.00 30.61 -1.70
CA MET A 1 -18.55 30.36 -1.81
C MET A 1 -18.36 29.17 -2.74
N LYS A 2 -17.52 29.25 -3.78
CA LYS A 2 -17.14 28.06 -4.56
C LYS A 2 -16.39 27.12 -3.61
N LYS A 3 -16.92 25.93 -3.35
CA LYS A 3 -16.14 24.88 -2.67
C LYS A 3 -14.90 24.65 -3.54
N VAL A 4 -13.73 24.91 -2.97
CA VAL A 4 -12.46 24.56 -3.62
C VAL A 4 -12.43 23.04 -3.74
N TRP A 5 -12.05 22.54 -4.91
CA TRP A 5 -11.85 21.12 -5.15
C TRP A 5 -10.80 20.59 -4.15
N PRO A 6 -11.11 19.60 -3.29
CA PRO A 6 -10.23 19.24 -2.17
C PRO A 6 -9.14 18.24 -2.54
N PHE A 7 -9.26 17.55 -3.68
CA PHE A 7 -8.31 16.53 -4.12
C PHE A 7 -7.15 17.13 -4.91
N LYS A 8 -6.01 16.44 -4.90
CA LYS A 8 -4.85 16.78 -5.74
C LYS A 8 -5.06 16.35 -7.19
N GLU A 9 -5.83 15.28 -7.38
CA GLU A 9 -6.15 14.68 -8.66
C GLU A 9 -7.18 15.54 -9.42
N ALA A 10 -7.21 15.39 -10.75
CA ALA A 10 -8.20 16.06 -11.58
C ALA A 10 -9.62 15.53 -11.28
N ALA A 11 -10.62 16.40 -11.37
CA ALA A 11 -12.02 16.07 -11.07
C ALA A 11 -12.58 14.88 -11.87
N ASN A 12 -12.06 14.64 -13.08
CA ASN A 12 -12.48 13.59 -13.99
C ASN A 12 -11.64 12.30 -13.89
N ILE A 13 -10.80 12.14 -12.85
CA ILE A 13 -10.05 10.90 -12.66
C ILE A 13 -11.02 9.73 -12.44
N ALA A 14 -10.66 8.58 -13.01
CA ALA A 14 -11.41 7.35 -12.87
C ALA A 14 -11.40 6.91 -11.41
N THR A 15 -12.59 6.62 -10.86
CA THR A 15 -12.78 6.27 -9.45
C THR A 15 -13.69 5.06 -9.36
N PHE A 16 -13.29 4.04 -8.60
CA PHE A 16 -14.07 2.83 -8.37
C PHE A 16 -15.10 3.06 -7.27
N VAL A 17 -16.36 2.74 -7.54
CA VAL A 17 -17.45 3.03 -6.60
C VAL A 17 -18.46 1.91 -6.57
N SER A 18 -19.01 1.62 -5.40
CA SER A 18 -20.17 0.73 -5.29
C SER A 18 -21.43 1.39 -5.83
N LYS A 19 -22.19 0.71 -6.69
CA LYS A 19 -23.50 1.14 -7.20
C LYS A 19 -24.47 1.50 -6.07
N HIS A 20 -24.33 0.88 -4.91
CA HIS A 20 -25.18 1.14 -3.74
C HIS A 20 -25.10 2.58 -3.23
N LEU A 21 -23.98 3.27 -3.45
CA LEU A 21 -23.85 4.69 -3.07
C LEU A 21 -24.82 5.57 -3.87
N PHE A 22 -25.03 5.26 -5.16
CA PHE A 22 -25.99 5.96 -6.01
C PHE A 22 -27.44 5.53 -5.76
N SER A 23 -27.65 4.46 -4.98
CA SER A 23 -28.96 4.04 -4.48
C SER A 23 -29.29 4.61 -3.10
N GLY A 24 -28.41 5.44 -2.52
CA GLY A 24 -28.65 6.16 -1.26
C GLY A 24 -27.84 5.68 -0.06
N ASP A 25 -26.97 4.67 -0.21
CA ASP A 25 -26.07 4.26 0.88
C ASP A 25 -25.00 5.35 1.10
N ALA A 26 -24.60 5.52 2.37
CA ALA A 26 -23.54 6.47 2.73
C ALA A 26 -22.16 5.95 2.31
N VAL A 27 -21.27 6.85 1.93
CA VAL A 27 -19.85 6.52 1.73
C VAL A 27 -19.25 6.25 3.11
N CYS A 28 -18.76 5.05 3.38
CA CYS A 28 -18.19 4.70 4.69
C CYS A 28 -16.73 4.29 4.61
N TYR A 29 -16.25 3.92 3.43
CA TYR A 29 -14.84 3.63 3.18
C TYR A 29 -14.35 4.46 2.00
N ALA A 30 -13.16 5.01 2.17
CA ALA A 30 -12.38 5.65 1.12
C ALA A 30 -11.02 4.95 1.09
N TYR A 31 -10.63 4.42 -0.05
CA TYR A 31 -9.33 3.83 -0.29
C TYR A 31 -8.61 4.68 -1.32
N HIS A 32 -7.34 4.97 -1.05
CA HIS A 32 -6.42 5.50 -2.03
C HIS A 32 -5.48 4.36 -2.38
N ASP A 33 -5.64 3.77 -3.55
CA ASP A 33 -4.89 2.59 -3.96
C ASP A 33 -3.39 2.90 -3.96
N TRP A 34 -2.59 1.94 -3.52
CA TRP A 34 -1.13 2.08 -3.43
C TRP A 34 -0.45 2.00 -4.80
N GLU A 35 -0.98 1.20 -5.72
CA GLU A 35 -0.34 0.82 -6.97
C GLU A 35 -0.50 1.86 -8.06
N ASP A 36 -1.74 2.30 -8.28
CA ASP A 36 -2.09 3.18 -9.39
C ASP A 36 -2.60 4.55 -8.90
N GLY A 37 -2.72 4.75 -7.58
CA GLY A 37 -3.25 5.96 -6.99
C GLY A 37 -4.75 6.16 -7.27
N SER A 38 -5.46 5.11 -7.71
CA SER A 38 -6.89 5.17 -7.93
C SER A 38 -7.64 5.36 -6.63
N TRP A 39 -8.71 6.14 -6.68
CA TRP A 39 -9.64 6.25 -5.56
C TRP A 39 -10.70 5.16 -5.63
N GLN A 40 -11.06 4.60 -4.48
CA GLN A 40 -12.22 3.73 -4.33
C GLN A 40 -13.10 4.17 -3.15
N PHE A 41 -14.42 4.19 -3.35
CA PHE A 41 -15.40 4.53 -2.32
C PHE A 41 -16.47 3.46 -2.17
N LEU A 42 -16.67 2.98 -0.93
CA LEU A 42 -17.59 1.88 -0.62
C LEU A 42 -18.54 2.20 0.55
N PRO A 43 -19.74 1.59 0.59
CA PRO A 43 -20.65 1.67 1.72
C PRO A 43 -20.22 0.76 2.87
N ASN A 44 -20.86 0.90 4.04
CA ASN A 44 -20.66 0.00 5.19
C ASN A 44 -21.42 -1.33 5.04
N ARG A 45 -21.18 -2.03 3.94
CA ARG A 45 -21.73 -3.35 3.64
C ARG A 45 -20.85 -4.07 2.63
N GLY A 46 -20.93 -5.40 2.62
CA GLY A 46 -20.26 -6.22 1.61
C GLY A 46 -20.66 -5.77 0.20
N THR A 47 -19.66 -5.44 -0.61
CA THR A 47 -19.79 -5.04 -2.02
C THR A 47 -19.16 -6.13 -2.86
N GLN A 48 -19.91 -6.72 -3.80
CA GLN A 48 -19.34 -7.70 -4.73
C GLN A 48 -18.70 -6.97 -5.91
N GLN A 49 -17.81 -7.65 -6.64
CA GLN A 49 -17.17 -7.07 -7.82
C GLN A 49 -18.20 -6.61 -8.88
N SER A 50 -19.31 -7.33 -9.03
CA SER A 50 -20.41 -6.94 -9.93
C SER A 50 -21.11 -5.64 -9.54
N ASP A 51 -20.97 -5.22 -8.28
CA ASP A 51 -21.56 -3.99 -7.74
C ASP A 51 -20.62 -2.79 -7.91
N VAL A 52 -19.36 -3.02 -8.31
CA VAL A 52 -18.39 -1.95 -8.57
C VAL A 52 -18.64 -1.36 -9.98
N MET A 53 -18.53 -0.04 -10.07
CA MET A 53 -18.54 0.69 -11.33
C MET A 53 -17.49 1.80 -11.32
N LEU A 54 -17.18 2.31 -12.50
CA LEU A 54 -16.23 3.40 -12.69
C LEU A 54 -16.98 4.70 -12.95
N VAL A 55 -16.66 5.75 -12.19
CA VAL A 55 -17.21 7.10 -12.34
C VAL A 55 -16.09 8.15 -12.27
N CYS A 56 -16.42 9.42 -12.52
CA CYS A 56 -15.51 10.51 -12.23
C CYS A 56 -15.48 10.78 -10.72
N LEU A 57 -14.32 11.12 -10.16
CA LEU A 57 -14.19 11.51 -8.74
C LEU A 57 -15.13 12.65 -8.34
N GLU A 58 -15.38 13.58 -9.27
CA GLU A 58 -16.33 14.68 -9.07
C GLU A 58 -17.77 14.19 -8.83
N ASP A 59 -18.19 13.10 -9.48
CA ASP A 59 -19.54 12.55 -9.30
C ASP A 59 -19.72 12.00 -7.89
N VAL A 60 -18.67 11.37 -7.35
CA VAL A 60 -18.65 10.91 -5.95
C VAL A 60 -18.65 12.08 -4.98
N TYR A 61 -17.85 13.12 -5.27
CA TYR A 61 -17.81 14.32 -4.42
C TYR A 61 -19.13 15.11 -4.43
N LYS A 62 -19.83 15.14 -5.57
CA LYS A 62 -21.18 15.71 -5.68
C LYS A 62 -22.21 14.89 -4.88
N LEU A 63 -22.06 13.57 -4.89
CA LEU A 63 -22.91 12.66 -4.11
C LEU A 63 -22.68 12.85 -2.61
N ASP A 64 -21.43 12.90 -2.16
CA ASP A 64 -21.06 13.08 -0.77
C ASP A 64 -19.83 13.97 -0.62
N THR A 65 -20.05 15.23 -0.26
CA THR A 65 -18.92 16.17 -0.12
C THR A 65 -18.03 15.93 1.10
N SER A 66 -18.42 15.02 2.03
CA SER A 66 -17.60 14.69 3.19
C SER A 66 -16.38 13.83 2.85
N ILE A 67 -16.33 13.24 1.65
CA ILE A 67 -15.11 12.60 1.13
C ILE A 67 -13.97 13.60 0.90
N GLY A 68 -14.26 14.91 0.94
CA GLY A 68 -13.23 15.95 0.95
C GLY A 68 -12.36 15.94 2.20
N GLU A 69 -12.82 15.33 3.30
CA GLU A 69 -12.04 15.20 4.53
C GLU A 69 -10.86 14.22 4.37
N PRO A 70 -11.02 13.00 3.83
CA PRO A 70 -9.91 12.10 3.52
C PRO A 70 -9.21 12.39 2.18
N ALA A 71 -9.48 13.51 1.49
CA ALA A 71 -8.93 13.78 0.15
C ALA A 71 -7.39 13.90 0.10
N ASP A 72 -6.73 14.03 1.25
CA ASP A 72 -5.28 14.08 1.40
C ASP A 72 -4.65 12.75 1.82
N LEU A 73 -5.40 11.64 1.85
CA LEU A 73 -4.85 10.32 2.13
C LEU A 73 -3.65 10.05 1.20
N PRO A 74 -2.50 9.58 1.72
CA PRO A 74 -1.44 9.05 0.88
C PRO A 74 -1.92 7.81 0.12
N PRO A 75 -1.34 7.49 -1.05
CA PRO A 75 -1.51 6.18 -1.67
C PRO A 75 -1.30 5.06 -0.65
N GLY A 76 -2.10 4.01 -0.77
CA GLY A 76 -2.17 2.84 0.09
C GLY A 76 -2.72 3.08 1.49
N TRP A 77 -3.37 4.22 1.72
CA TRP A 77 -4.15 4.45 2.92
C TRP A 77 -5.64 4.31 2.65
N MET A 78 -6.37 4.02 3.73
CA MET A 78 -7.82 4.08 3.77
C MET A 78 -8.32 5.00 4.89
N ALA A 79 -9.55 5.47 4.74
CA ALA A 79 -10.33 6.07 5.81
C ALA A 79 -11.68 5.36 5.92
N LYS A 80 -12.11 5.04 7.15
CA LYS A 80 -13.43 4.44 7.44
C LYS A 80 -14.23 5.25 8.43
N ARG A 81 -15.55 5.15 8.37
CA ARG A 81 -16.49 5.68 9.37
C ARG A 81 -17.71 4.79 9.50
N ASP A 82 -18.33 4.78 10.66
CA ASP A 82 -19.48 3.89 10.94
C ASP A 82 -20.77 4.33 10.22
N GLY A 83 -20.89 5.62 9.91
CA GLY A 83 -22.04 6.20 9.23
C GLY A 83 -21.76 7.62 8.70
N PRO A 84 -22.72 8.25 8.00
CA PRO A 84 -22.51 9.49 7.24
C PRO A 84 -22.10 10.71 8.08
N PHE A 85 -22.34 10.68 9.40
CA PHE A 85 -21.99 11.76 10.32
C PHE A 85 -20.90 11.37 11.33
N SER A 86 -20.40 10.14 11.25
CA SER A 86 -19.32 9.67 12.12
C SER A 86 -17.98 10.20 11.62
N PRO A 87 -17.01 10.46 12.53
CA PRO A 87 -15.69 10.90 12.13
C PRO A 87 -14.96 9.81 11.35
N TRP A 88 -14.09 10.24 10.44
CA TRP A 88 -13.20 9.33 9.71
C TRP A 88 -12.05 8.85 10.60
N SER A 89 -11.85 7.54 10.65
CA SER A 89 -10.64 6.89 11.16
C SER A 89 -9.76 6.50 9.98
N ARG A 90 -8.52 6.98 9.99
CA ARG A 90 -7.54 6.71 8.92
C ARG A 90 -6.61 5.58 9.34
N SER A 91 -6.28 4.70 8.41
CA SER A 91 -5.30 3.62 8.61
C SER A 91 -4.64 3.28 7.28
N LYS A 92 -3.53 2.56 7.34
CA LYS A 92 -2.95 1.94 6.15
C LYS A 92 -3.88 0.84 5.64
N ASP A 93 -4.07 0.79 4.33
CA ASP A 93 -4.72 -0.31 3.63
C ASP A 93 -3.66 -1.20 3.00
N HIS A 94 -2.92 -1.88 3.87
CA HIS A 94 -1.81 -2.71 3.46
C HIS A 94 -1.93 -4.08 4.13
N PRO A 95 -1.75 -5.19 3.41
CA PRO A 95 -1.42 -6.46 4.06
C PRO A 95 0.02 -6.48 4.60
N TYR A 96 0.77 -5.37 4.46
CA TYR A 96 2.19 -5.29 4.80
C TYR A 96 2.40 -4.89 6.26
N PRO A 97 3.53 -5.28 6.87
CA PRO A 97 3.86 -4.95 8.25
C PRO A 97 3.85 -3.44 8.52
N VAL A 98 3.25 -3.05 9.64
CA VAL A 98 3.23 -1.68 10.16
C VAL A 98 3.88 -1.61 11.52
N PHE A 99 4.64 -0.54 11.78
CA PHE A 99 5.44 -0.47 13.00
C PHE A 99 4.61 -0.57 14.29
N ALA A 100 3.38 -0.03 14.28
CA ALA A 100 2.50 -0.06 15.44
C ALA A 100 2.10 -1.48 15.87
N ASP A 101 1.92 -2.39 14.91
CA ASP A 101 1.38 -3.73 15.15
C ASP A 101 2.50 -4.78 15.11
N ASP A 102 3.45 -4.64 14.20
CA ASP A 102 4.51 -5.62 13.94
C ASP A 102 5.87 -5.24 14.54
N GLY A 103 6.03 -3.99 14.99
CA GLY A 103 7.32 -3.46 15.46
C GLY A 103 8.32 -3.15 14.34
N TYR A 104 7.90 -3.28 13.08
CA TYR A 104 8.66 -2.86 11.90
C TYR A 104 7.73 -2.49 10.75
N TYR A 105 8.27 -1.84 9.72
CA TYR A 105 7.59 -1.71 8.43
C TYR A 105 8.59 -1.86 7.27
N LEU A 106 8.09 -2.08 6.06
CA LEU A 106 8.93 -2.19 4.87
C LEU A 106 9.08 -0.83 4.18
N ASP A 107 10.32 -0.44 3.92
CA ASP A 107 10.65 0.81 3.24
C ASP A 107 10.44 0.70 1.71
N ASP A 108 10.04 1.81 1.08
CA ASP A 108 9.93 1.91 -0.38
C ASP A 108 11.33 2.00 -1.01
N ALA A 109 11.75 0.93 -1.68
CA ALA A 109 13.06 0.82 -2.32
C ALA A 109 13.22 1.85 -3.46
N THR A 110 12.13 2.28 -4.10
CA THR A 110 12.19 3.27 -5.19
C THR A 110 12.57 4.67 -4.70
N GLN A 111 12.31 4.99 -3.43
CA GLN A 111 12.79 6.25 -2.85
C GLN A 111 14.31 6.29 -2.74
N TYR A 112 14.94 5.15 -2.45
CA TYR A 112 16.40 5.08 -2.35
C TYR A 112 17.07 5.31 -3.69
N GLU A 113 16.55 4.72 -4.77
CA GLU A 113 17.03 4.99 -6.13
C GLU A 113 16.80 6.46 -6.53
N ARG A 114 15.64 7.05 -6.21
CA ARG A 114 15.38 8.48 -6.49
C ARG A 114 16.34 9.42 -5.74
N LEU A 115 16.66 9.12 -4.48
CA LEU A 115 17.52 9.96 -3.65
C LEU A 115 19.00 9.76 -3.95
N TYR A 116 19.40 8.56 -4.36
CA TYR A 116 20.80 8.18 -4.56
C TYR A 116 21.00 7.41 -5.88
N PRO A 117 20.66 8.00 -7.04
CA PRO A 117 20.66 7.30 -8.33
C PRO A 117 22.04 6.79 -8.76
N ASP A 118 23.12 7.43 -8.29
CA ASP A 118 24.50 7.04 -8.61
C ASP A 118 25.02 5.87 -7.75
N ILE A 119 24.33 5.55 -6.65
CA ILE A 119 24.79 4.59 -5.63
C ILE A 119 23.83 3.40 -5.50
N CYS A 120 22.54 3.63 -5.77
CA CYS A 120 21.48 2.66 -5.56
C CYS A 120 20.76 2.41 -6.89
N GLN A 121 20.94 1.22 -7.43
CA GLN A 121 20.15 0.71 -8.55
C GLN A 121 19.31 -0.46 -8.05
N ILE A 122 17.99 -0.35 -8.21
CA ILE A 122 17.07 -1.42 -7.83
C ILE A 122 16.65 -2.21 -9.08
N PRO A 123 16.10 -3.42 -8.93
CA PRO A 123 15.55 -4.16 -10.07
C PRO A 123 14.47 -3.35 -10.80
N LYS A 124 14.39 -3.53 -12.12
CA LYS A 124 13.41 -2.83 -12.96
C LYS A 124 11.99 -3.15 -12.50
N GLU A 125 11.07 -2.22 -12.72
CA GLU A 125 9.67 -2.39 -12.31
C GLU A 125 9.05 -3.69 -12.83
N LEU A 126 9.31 -4.04 -14.09
CA LEU A 126 8.80 -5.29 -14.68
C LEU A 126 9.31 -6.52 -13.93
N ASP A 127 10.57 -6.54 -13.51
CA ASP A 127 11.13 -7.65 -12.75
C ASP A 127 10.49 -7.75 -11.37
N ARG A 128 10.28 -6.61 -10.70
CA ARG A 128 9.64 -6.54 -9.38
C ARG A 128 8.16 -6.93 -9.40
N LYS A 129 7.48 -6.76 -10.53
CA LYS A 129 6.07 -7.15 -10.75
C LYS A 129 5.88 -8.57 -11.30
N THR A 130 6.97 -9.29 -11.58
CA THR A 130 6.93 -10.64 -12.16
C THR A 130 7.71 -11.65 -11.32
N LEU A 131 7.73 -11.46 -10.00
CA LEU A 131 8.36 -12.40 -9.06
C LEU A 131 7.63 -13.74 -9.07
N ARG A 132 8.39 -14.80 -8.83
CA ARG A 132 7.90 -16.19 -8.79
C ARG A 132 8.27 -16.84 -7.49
N ALA A 133 7.50 -17.87 -7.09
CA ALA A 133 7.86 -18.71 -5.96
C ALA A 133 9.30 -19.24 -6.11
N GLY A 134 10.09 -19.11 -5.06
CA GLY A 134 11.50 -19.47 -5.03
C GLY A 134 12.47 -18.32 -5.31
N ASP A 135 12.03 -17.22 -5.94
CA ASP A 135 12.87 -16.03 -6.11
C ASP A 135 13.31 -15.50 -4.72
N LEU A 136 14.51 -14.94 -4.64
CA LEU A 136 15.00 -14.28 -3.44
C LEU A 136 14.98 -12.77 -3.66
N VAL A 137 14.34 -12.06 -2.74
CA VAL A 137 14.32 -10.59 -2.75
C VAL A 137 14.95 -10.05 -1.49
N LYS A 138 15.72 -8.97 -1.63
CA LYS A 138 16.18 -8.19 -0.49
C LYS A 138 15.18 -7.09 -0.24
N LEU A 139 14.67 -7.01 0.98
CA LEU A 139 13.77 -5.93 1.43
C LEU A 139 14.49 -5.06 2.46
N ILE A 140 14.01 -3.84 2.66
CA ILE A 140 14.50 -2.92 3.69
C ILE A 140 13.48 -2.89 4.84
N PHE A 141 13.85 -3.46 5.97
CA PHE A 141 13.06 -3.47 7.19
C PHE A 141 13.45 -2.26 8.03
N ARG A 142 12.48 -1.44 8.44
CA ARG A 142 12.72 -0.34 9.37
C ARG A 142 12.04 -0.61 10.70
N PHE A 143 12.83 -0.61 11.77
CA PHE A 143 12.43 -0.87 13.16
C PHE A 143 12.20 0.44 13.93
N ALA A 144 11.54 1.39 13.28
CA ALA A 144 11.18 2.67 13.87
C ALA A 144 9.84 3.12 13.32
N ASN A 145 9.18 4.01 14.05
CA ASN A 145 7.93 4.61 13.60
C ASN A 145 8.15 5.31 12.24
N GLU A 146 7.30 5.01 11.26
CA GLU A 146 7.38 5.54 9.89
C GLU A 146 7.44 7.07 9.81
N TRP A 147 6.79 7.75 10.76
CA TRP A 147 6.73 9.21 10.86
C TRP A 147 7.89 9.81 11.67
N SER A 148 8.67 8.98 12.35
CA SER A 148 9.83 9.45 13.10
C SER A 148 10.97 9.81 12.15
N PRO A 149 11.79 10.83 12.49
CA PRO A 149 13.01 11.12 11.75
C PRO A 149 13.89 9.87 11.67
N ARG A 150 14.47 9.61 10.51
CA ARG A 150 15.40 8.49 10.32
C ARG A 150 16.64 8.68 11.19
N LYS A 151 17.05 7.61 11.88
CA LYS A 151 18.32 7.55 12.61
C LYS A 151 19.18 6.39 12.10
N ASP A 152 20.47 6.45 12.42
CA ASP A 152 21.40 5.37 12.12
C ASP A 152 20.97 4.08 12.83
N ASN A 153 21.19 2.94 12.18
CA ASN A 153 20.87 1.60 12.69
C ASN A 153 19.37 1.34 12.97
N GLU A 154 18.47 2.06 12.32
CA GLU A 154 17.03 1.75 12.35
C GLU A 154 16.58 0.82 11.21
N CYS A 155 17.44 0.59 10.21
CA CYS A 155 17.11 -0.21 9.04
C CYS A 155 18.02 -1.42 8.87
N GLU A 156 17.44 -2.55 8.50
CA GLU A 156 18.15 -3.77 8.11
C GLU A 156 17.73 -4.20 6.70
N ARG A 157 18.70 -4.65 5.89
CA ARG A 157 18.42 -5.21 4.57
C ARG A 157 18.48 -6.72 4.66
N MET A 158 17.35 -7.38 4.47
CA MET A 158 17.24 -8.82 4.71
C MET A 158 16.68 -9.56 3.51
N TRP A 159 17.15 -10.79 3.32
CA TRP A 159 16.69 -11.68 2.26
C TRP A 159 15.40 -12.37 2.65
N VAL A 160 14.45 -12.36 1.71
CA VAL A 160 13.14 -12.99 1.81
C VAL A 160 12.95 -13.88 0.59
N GLN A 161 12.59 -15.14 0.83
CA GLN A 161 12.18 -16.06 -0.24
C GLN A 161 10.72 -15.80 -0.60
N VAL A 162 10.42 -15.63 -1.88
CA VAL A 162 9.05 -15.55 -2.37
C VAL A 162 8.37 -16.91 -2.26
N LEU A 163 7.24 -16.98 -1.57
CA LEU A 163 6.44 -18.21 -1.43
C LEU A 163 5.32 -18.26 -2.46
N ALA A 164 4.58 -17.16 -2.62
CA ALA A 164 3.42 -17.06 -3.48
C ALA A 164 3.22 -15.62 -3.96
N ALA A 165 2.50 -15.47 -5.07
CA ALA A 165 2.01 -14.20 -5.58
C ALA A 165 0.48 -14.15 -5.43
N ASP A 166 -0.03 -13.03 -4.95
CA ASP A 166 -1.43 -12.65 -5.12
C ASP A 166 -1.50 -11.75 -6.36
N GLU A 167 -1.85 -12.36 -7.48
CA GLU A 167 -1.95 -11.66 -8.77
C GLU A 167 -3.08 -10.62 -8.77
N TYR A 168 -4.08 -10.74 -7.90
CA TYR A 168 -5.21 -9.83 -7.84
C TYR A 168 -4.84 -8.50 -7.17
N ASN A 169 -4.10 -8.57 -6.07
CA ASN A 169 -3.66 -7.41 -5.29
C ASN A 169 -2.17 -7.08 -5.49
N LEU A 170 -1.58 -7.60 -6.57
CA LEU A 170 -0.20 -7.41 -7.02
C LEU A 170 0.86 -7.45 -5.90
N ASN A 171 0.68 -8.37 -4.97
CA ASN A 171 1.53 -8.50 -3.81
C ASN A 171 2.05 -9.93 -3.63
N TYR A 172 3.03 -10.09 -2.75
CA TYR A 172 3.75 -11.34 -2.59
C TYR A 172 3.80 -11.75 -1.13
N GLN A 173 3.61 -13.04 -0.88
CA GLN A 173 3.92 -13.66 0.40
C GLN A 173 5.37 -14.13 0.37
N GLY A 174 6.12 -13.80 1.42
CA GLY A 174 7.52 -14.19 1.54
C GLY A 174 7.85 -14.74 2.90
N LYS A 175 8.99 -15.44 2.97
CA LYS A 175 9.58 -15.99 4.19
C LYS A 175 10.97 -15.41 4.40
N LEU A 176 11.21 -14.83 5.56
CA LEU A 176 12.50 -14.28 5.93
C LEU A 176 13.56 -15.39 6.03
N LEU A 177 14.70 -15.21 5.37
CA LEU A 177 15.85 -16.13 5.45
C LEU A 177 17.01 -15.57 6.28
N SER A 178 17.04 -14.26 6.54
CA SER A 178 18.07 -13.63 7.35
C SER A 178 17.71 -13.66 8.83
N THR A 179 18.72 -13.74 9.69
CA THR A 179 18.57 -13.54 11.14
C THR A 179 18.68 -12.05 11.44
N PRO A 180 17.61 -11.39 11.94
CA PRO A 180 17.65 -9.96 12.26
C PRO A 180 18.69 -9.67 13.35
N HIS A 181 19.45 -8.60 13.16
CA HIS A 181 20.46 -8.15 14.11
C HIS A 181 19.98 -6.98 14.97
N LEU A 182 19.07 -6.16 14.44
CA LEU A 182 18.67 -4.90 15.08
C LEU A 182 17.46 -5.06 16.01
N HIS A 183 16.63 -6.08 15.83
CA HIS A 183 15.39 -6.22 16.59
C HIS A 183 14.92 -7.67 16.71
N SER A 184 14.32 -8.02 17.85
CA SER A 184 13.82 -9.37 18.15
C SER A 184 12.33 -9.58 17.80
N ALA A 185 11.72 -8.64 17.05
CA ALA A 185 10.29 -8.74 16.71
C ALA A 185 10.01 -9.83 15.67
N ILE A 186 10.99 -10.10 14.82
CA ILE A 186 10.94 -11.10 13.77
C ILE A 186 12.18 -11.98 13.84
N GLY A 187 12.13 -13.13 13.17
CA GLY A 187 13.23 -14.08 13.11
C GLY A 187 13.21 -14.85 11.79
N GLU A 188 14.25 -15.64 11.54
CA GLU A 188 14.30 -16.53 10.38
C GLU A 188 13.03 -17.41 10.33
N GLY A 189 12.47 -17.56 9.13
CA GLY A 189 11.20 -18.27 8.92
C GLY A 189 9.95 -17.42 9.11
N HIS A 190 10.06 -16.18 9.58
CA HIS A 190 8.91 -15.27 9.68
C HIS A 190 8.30 -15.01 8.29
N GLU A 191 6.99 -15.19 8.19
CA GLU A 191 6.24 -14.93 6.96
C GLU A 191 5.66 -13.52 6.97
N LEU A 192 5.70 -12.86 5.82
CA LEU A 192 5.19 -11.51 5.65
C LEU A 192 4.68 -11.30 4.22
N TRP A 193 3.80 -10.31 4.07
CA TRP A 193 3.42 -9.81 2.76
C TRP A 193 4.27 -8.59 2.38
N PHE A 194 4.55 -8.42 1.09
CA PHE A 194 5.25 -7.26 0.56
C PHE A 194 4.82 -6.91 -0.87
N HIS A 195 5.03 -5.66 -1.26
CA HIS A 195 4.76 -5.11 -2.59
C HIS A 195 6.02 -5.14 -3.47
N PRO A 196 5.91 -5.17 -4.82
CA PRO A 196 7.01 -4.85 -5.73
C PRO A 196 7.86 -3.64 -5.35
N LEU A 197 7.28 -2.60 -4.74
CA LEU A 197 7.99 -1.37 -4.32
C LEU A 197 8.98 -1.60 -3.17
N HIS A 198 8.83 -2.66 -2.39
CA HIS A 198 9.77 -2.98 -1.30
C HIS A 198 11.02 -3.73 -1.79
N VAL A 199 11.02 -4.19 -3.05
CA VAL A 199 12.10 -5.02 -3.60
C VAL A 199 13.32 -4.16 -3.90
N PHE A 200 14.35 -4.30 -3.06
CA PHE A 200 15.62 -3.58 -3.16
C PHE A 200 16.66 -4.33 -3.99
N ALA A 201 16.64 -5.67 -3.95
CA ALA A 201 17.46 -6.53 -4.81
C ALA A 201 16.69 -7.81 -5.14
N LEU A 202 17.08 -8.49 -6.22
CA LEU A 202 16.43 -9.69 -6.73
C LEU A 202 17.49 -10.70 -7.21
N GLU A 203 17.35 -11.94 -6.79
CA GLU A 203 18.03 -13.12 -7.33
C GLU A 203 16.95 -14.11 -7.78
N ARG A 204 16.96 -14.52 -9.04
CA ARG A 204 15.94 -15.44 -9.57
C ARG A 204 16.22 -16.86 -9.13
N ALA A 205 15.15 -17.62 -8.91
CA ALA A 205 15.26 -19.04 -8.65
C ALA A 205 15.97 -19.76 -9.81
N GLY A 206 17.10 -20.41 -9.52
CA GLY A 206 17.88 -21.14 -10.51
C GLY A 206 19.08 -20.39 -11.11
N ASP A 207 19.32 -19.13 -10.71
CA ASP A 207 20.53 -18.38 -11.09
C ASP A 207 21.72 -18.64 -10.14
N SER A 208 21.55 -19.51 -9.14
CA SER A 208 22.62 -19.94 -8.24
C SER A 208 23.39 -21.11 -8.85
N ASP A 209 24.59 -20.81 -9.39
CA ASP A 209 25.65 -21.76 -9.76
C ASP A 209 26.14 -22.60 -8.56
#